data_AF-A0A7K4AKD7-F1
#
_entry.id   AF-A0A7K4AKD7-F1
#
_cell.length_a   1.000
_cell.length_b   1.000
_cell.length_c   1.000
_cell.angle_alpha   90.00
_cell.angle_beta   90.00
_cell.angle_gamma   90.00
#
_symmetry.space_group_name_H-M   'P 1'
#
loop_
_entity.id
_entity.type
_entity.pdbx_description
1 polymer ?
#
loop_
_entity_poly.entity_id
_entity_poly.type
_entity_poly.pdbx_seq_one_letter_code
_entity_poly.pdbx_strand_id
1 'polypeptide(L)'
;MENDLSCLWSHRNWLFAVTLLLILLSSYFLWPLQDGIVLGIVFTYLGRPVRDLFGKRRQIGSLAAIICIIAPLSIIFAAGVFEAASQLRWLQSHRAQIVATGQEFISSIYIPQFIFDELSRGMDNLMGIGLSMLTSLPVFDLGTTLTLGLLNLLIAFCVCYYLLVDGDRLLGATVDFLRQKKGDFELRCLGRIDGILSGIYTGSISTAMVYAIASVPIFYLFDIPRPLAMASIILLAGVVPFLTWLVFLLTAISRYIEMGPMEAAVFFFAASVLVAAVELVVRPYIVYARSSIHPMLVLLAFLGGGLVGGVFGFFLAPAMLGTISGIYQMIKSELTGIKRGHQLEKVDAFAAIQNN
;
A
#
# COMPACT_ATOMS: atom_id res chain seq x y z
N MET A 1 -48.85 31.33 -7.61
CA MET A 1 -47.53 30.98 -8.18
C MET A 1 -46.42 30.86 -7.12
N GLU A 2 -46.47 31.57 -5.99
CA GLU A 2 -45.46 31.40 -4.91
C GLU A 2 -45.58 30.11 -4.09
N ASN A 3 -46.78 29.54 -3.94
CA ASN A 3 -46.97 28.28 -3.19
C ASN A 3 -46.48 27.01 -3.90
N ASP A 4 -46.32 27.02 -5.23
CA ASP A 4 -45.81 25.86 -5.98
C ASP A 4 -44.28 25.75 -5.90
N LEU A 5 -43.58 26.88 -5.80
CA LEU A 5 -42.11 26.91 -5.73
C LEU A 5 -41.59 26.45 -4.35
N SER A 6 -42.31 26.76 -3.26
CA SER A 6 -41.97 26.28 -1.91
C SER A 6 -42.20 24.78 -1.74
N CYS A 7 -43.22 24.22 -2.39
CA CYS A 7 -43.51 22.79 -2.39
C CYS A 7 -42.45 21.97 -3.16
N LEU A 8 -42.00 22.46 -4.34
CA LEU A 8 -40.92 21.85 -5.11
C LEU A 8 -39.56 21.89 -4.39
N TRP A 9 -39.29 22.97 -3.64
CA TRP A 9 -38.06 23.11 -2.87
C TRP A 9 -38.05 22.19 -1.63
N SER A 10 -39.20 22.02 -0.98
CA SER A 10 -39.40 21.08 0.14
C SER A 10 -39.21 19.62 -0.30
N HIS A 11 -39.82 19.21 -1.42
CA HIS A 11 -39.65 17.85 -1.96
C HIS A 11 -38.22 17.55 -2.38
N ARG A 12 -37.51 18.53 -2.98
CA ARG A 12 -36.11 18.36 -3.36
C ARG A 12 -35.20 18.20 -2.15
N ASN A 13 -35.40 19.00 -1.09
CA ASN A 13 -34.63 18.87 0.16
C ASN A 13 -34.94 17.55 0.90
N TRP A 14 -36.19 17.09 0.87
CA TRP A 14 -36.57 15.79 1.41
C TRP A 14 -35.91 14.65 0.63
N LEU A 15 -35.90 14.69 -0.71
CA LEU A 15 -35.20 13.70 -1.54
C LEU A 15 -33.70 13.71 -1.28
N PHE A 16 -33.07 14.88 -1.13
CA PHE A 16 -31.66 14.97 -0.74
C PHE A 16 -31.41 14.38 0.65
N ALA A 17 -32.27 14.66 1.63
CA ALA A 17 -32.16 14.11 2.98
C ALA A 17 -32.32 12.57 2.99
N VAL A 18 -33.29 12.03 2.24
CA VAL A 18 -33.50 10.58 2.09
C VAL A 18 -32.31 9.93 1.38
N THR A 19 -31.77 10.57 0.32
CA THR A 19 -30.60 10.05 -0.40
C THR A 19 -29.37 10.04 0.52
N LEU A 20 -29.13 11.12 1.27
CA LEU A 20 -28.05 11.21 2.25
C LEU A 20 -28.18 10.15 3.35
N LEU A 21 -29.40 9.94 3.86
CA LEU A 21 -29.71 8.90 4.85
C LEU A 21 -29.42 7.51 4.30
N LEU A 22 -29.84 7.21 3.06
CA LEU A 22 -29.58 5.93 2.41
C LEU A 22 -28.08 5.70 2.19
N ILE A 23 -27.33 6.73 1.82
CA ILE A 23 -25.87 6.67 1.68
C ILE A 23 -25.21 6.41 3.04
N LEU A 24 -25.62 7.11 4.09
CA LEU A 24 -25.11 6.91 5.47
C LEU A 24 -25.41 5.49 5.98
N LEU A 25 -26.64 5.00 5.77
CA LEU A 25 -27.06 3.67 6.18
C LEU A 25 -26.29 2.59 5.40
N SER A 26 -26.12 2.78 4.09
CA SER A 26 -25.31 1.89 3.24
C SER A 26 -23.84 1.89 3.67
N SER A 27 -23.28 3.06 3.98
CA SER A 27 -21.90 3.19 4.45
C SER A 27 -21.71 2.51 5.82
N TYR A 28 -22.70 2.57 6.70
CA TYR A 28 -22.67 1.88 7.99
C TYR A 28 -22.67 0.36 7.82
N PHE A 29 -23.49 -0.17 6.91
CA PHE A 29 -23.56 -1.61 6.65
C PHE A 29 -22.31 -2.16 5.95
N LEU A 30 -21.66 -1.36 5.12
CA LEU A 30 -20.41 -1.72 4.43
C LEU A 30 -19.16 -1.53 5.29
N TRP A 31 -19.26 -0.83 6.42
CA TRP A 31 -18.15 -0.59 7.34
C TRP A 31 -17.34 -1.85 7.70
N PRO A 32 -17.94 -2.98 8.12
CA PRO A 32 -17.17 -4.20 8.42
C PRO A 32 -16.46 -4.82 7.19
N LEU A 33 -16.85 -4.43 5.97
CA LEU A 33 -16.37 -4.98 4.71
C LEU A 33 -15.40 -4.06 3.97
N GLN A 34 -15.03 -2.93 4.58
CA GLN A 34 -14.24 -1.89 3.96
C GLN A 34 -12.84 -2.38 3.54
N ASP A 35 -12.23 -3.27 4.33
CA ASP A 35 -10.93 -3.85 4.03
C ASP A 35 -10.98 -4.66 2.74
N GLY A 36 -12.03 -5.48 2.57
CA GLY A 36 -12.25 -6.25 1.36
C GLY A 36 -12.44 -5.37 0.13
N ILE A 37 -13.24 -4.31 0.24
CA ILE A 37 -13.48 -3.39 -0.89
C ILE A 37 -12.17 -2.70 -1.32
N VAL A 38 -11.41 -2.17 -0.36
CA VAL A 38 -10.14 -1.48 -0.66
C VAL A 38 -9.10 -2.45 -1.22
N LEU A 39 -8.94 -3.64 -0.62
CA LEU A 39 -8.07 -4.68 -1.17
C LEU A 39 -8.48 -5.09 -2.59
N GLY A 40 -9.78 -5.18 -2.87
CA GLY A 40 -10.28 -5.48 -4.21
C GLY A 40 -9.91 -4.41 -5.24
N ILE A 41 -9.96 -3.13 -4.85
CA ILE A 41 -9.47 -2.03 -5.68
C ILE A 41 -7.95 -2.15 -5.91
N VAL A 42 -7.17 -2.44 -4.88
CA VAL A 42 -5.71 -2.64 -5.01
C VAL A 42 -5.39 -3.80 -5.95
N PHE A 43 -6.03 -4.95 -5.74
CA PHE A 43 -5.90 -6.12 -6.62
C PHE A 43 -6.34 -5.83 -8.04
N THR A 44 -7.32 -4.93 -8.24
CA THR A 44 -7.71 -4.49 -9.57
C THR A 44 -6.51 -3.87 -10.29
N TYR A 45 -5.80 -2.93 -9.66
CA TYR A 45 -4.64 -2.29 -10.27
C TYR A 45 -3.53 -3.29 -10.62
N LEU A 46 -3.33 -4.32 -9.80
CA LEU A 46 -2.37 -5.39 -10.06
C LEU A 46 -2.81 -6.36 -11.15
N GLY A 47 -4.11 -6.64 -11.22
CA GLY A 47 -4.69 -7.58 -12.17
C GLY A 47 -4.83 -7.00 -13.57
N ARG A 48 -4.87 -5.66 -13.73
CA ARG A 48 -4.93 -4.96 -15.03
C ARG A 48 -3.91 -5.46 -16.05
N PRO A 49 -2.58 -5.49 -15.79
CA PRO A 49 -1.61 -5.97 -16.78
C PRO A 49 -1.84 -7.43 -17.19
N VAL A 50 -2.26 -8.28 -16.26
CA VAL A 50 -2.56 -9.70 -16.54
C VAL A 50 -3.84 -9.83 -17.37
N ARG A 51 -4.88 -9.07 -17.05
CA ARG A 51 -6.13 -9.03 -17.81
C ARG A 51 -5.91 -8.57 -19.24
N ASP A 52 -5.13 -7.50 -19.42
CA ASP A 52 -4.93 -6.86 -20.71
C ASP A 52 -4.17 -7.77 -21.70
N LEU A 53 -3.43 -8.77 -21.21
CA LEU A 53 -2.82 -9.83 -22.01
C LEU A 53 -3.85 -10.67 -22.78
N PHE A 54 -5.08 -10.78 -22.28
CA PHE A 54 -6.18 -11.54 -22.90
C PHE A 54 -7.05 -10.70 -23.85
N GLY A 55 -6.71 -9.42 -24.05
CA GLY A 55 -7.30 -8.52 -25.04
C GLY A 55 -8.84 -8.46 -24.98
N LYS A 56 -9.50 -8.99 -26.02
CA LYS A 56 -10.96 -8.91 -26.19
C LYS A 56 -11.76 -9.82 -25.23
N ARG A 57 -11.14 -10.88 -24.67
CA ARG A 57 -11.84 -11.82 -23.78
C ARG A 57 -11.72 -11.39 -22.32
N ARG A 58 -12.31 -10.23 -22.00
CA ARG A 58 -12.19 -9.60 -20.68
C ARG A 58 -12.56 -10.51 -19.52
N GLN A 59 -13.64 -11.28 -19.62
CA GLN A 59 -14.05 -12.21 -18.55
C GLN A 59 -12.98 -13.26 -18.25
N ILE A 60 -12.39 -13.87 -19.28
CA ILE A 60 -11.33 -14.87 -19.11
C ILE A 60 -10.06 -14.21 -18.58
N GLY A 61 -9.73 -13.02 -19.08
CA GLY A 61 -8.60 -12.22 -18.58
C GLY A 61 -8.75 -11.86 -17.10
N SER A 62 -9.95 -11.52 -16.65
CA SER A 62 -10.23 -11.21 -15.24
C SER A 62 -10.11 -12.43 -14.34
N LEU A 63 -10.66 -13.57 -14.77
CA LEU A 63 -10.49 -14.83 -14.03
C LEU A 63 -9.02 -15.26 -13.97
N ALA A 64 -8.30 -15.14 -15.08
CA ALA A 64 -6.87 -15.43 -15.13
C ALA A 64 -6.07 -14.51 -14.20
N ALA A 65 -6.37 -13.21 -14.17
CA ALA A 65 -5.75 -12.25 -13.26
C ALA A 65 -6.02 -12.61 -11.80
N ILE A 66 -7.25 -12.99 -11.45
CA ILE A 66 -7.61 -13.41 -10.10
C ILE A 66 -6.84 -14.68 -9.71
N ILE A 67 -6.84 -15.70 -10.55
CA ILE A 67 -6.09 -16.94 -10.27
C ILE A 67 -4.59 -16.65 -10.12
N CYS A 68 -4.05 -15.80 -10.99
CA CYS A 68 -2.65 -15.37 -10.95
C CYS A 68 -2.29 -14.58 -9.68
N ILE A 69 -3.25 -13.90 -9.04
CA ILE A 69 -3.04 -13.23 -7.75
C ILE A 69 -3.26 -14.21 -6.59
N ILE A 70 -4.36 -14.95 -6.60
CA ILE A 70 -4.79 -15.82 -5.49
C ILE A 70 -3.82 -16.96 -5.26
N ALA A 71 -3.47 -17.70 -6.32
CA ALA A 71 -2.67 -18.91 -6.17
C ALA A 71 -1.32 -18.63 -5.49
N PRO A 72 -0.50 -17.66 -5.97
CA PRO A 72 0.75 -17.34 -5.27
C PRO A 72 0.48 -16.71 -3.91
N LEU A 73 -0.47 -15.78 -3.78
CA LEU A 73 -0.73 -15.09 -2.50
C LEU A 73 -1.15 -16.08 -1.40
N SER A 74 -1.96 -17.08 -1.71
CA SER A 74 -2.37 -18.11 -0.76
C SER A 74 -1.20 -18.98 -0.30
N ILE A 75 -0.34 -19.40 -1.24
CA ILE A 75 0.88 -20.18 -0.92
C ILE A 75 1.84 -19.35 -0.06
N ILE A 76 2.08 -18.09 -0.45
CA ILE A 76 2.95 -17.14 0.24
C ILE A 76 2.43 -16.83 1.64
N PHE A 77 1.12 -16.63 1.78
CA PHE A 77 0.50 -16.36 3.07
C PHE A 77 0.58 -17.57 3.99
N ALA A 78 0.27 -18.77 3.50
CA ALA A 78 0.38 -20.00 4.29
C ALA A 78 1.84 -20.24 4.76
N ALA A 79 2.81 -20.11 3.85
CA ALA A 79 4.23 -20.25 4.19
C ALA A 79 4.70 -19.15 5.15
N GLY A 80 4.28 -17.90 4.91
CA GLY A 80 4.66 -16.74 5.69
C GLY A 80 4.10 -16.75 7.10
N VAL A 81 2.83 -17.15 7.30
CA VAL A 81 2.23 -17.28 8.64
C VAL A 81 2.93 -18.35 9.45
N PHE A 82 3.21 -19.51 8.84
CA PHE A 82 3.91 -20.60 9.52
C PHE A 82 5.31 -20.18 9.96
N GLU A 83 6.03 -19.46 9.09
CA GLU A 83 7.40 -19.04 9.35
C GLU A 83 7.49 -17.80 10.28
N ALA A 84 6.54 -16.86 10.19
CA ALA A 84 6.44 -15.77 11.15
C ALA A 84 6.17 -16.30 12.57
N ALA A 85 5.36 -17.35 12.69
CA ALA A 85 5.11 -18.03 13.96
C ALA A 85 6.34 -18.78 14.50
N SER A 86 7.22 -19.35 13.64
CA SER A 86 8.50 -19.89 14.11
C SER A 86 9.46 -18.80 14.56
N GLN A 87 9.61 -17.72 13.78
CA GLN A 87 10.49 -16.60 14.16
C GLN A 87 10.07 -15.97 15.49
N LEU A 88 8.77 -15.76 15.69
CA LEU A 88 8.32 -15.16 16.94
C LEU A 88 8.56 -16.06 18.16
N ARG A 89 8.38 -17.39 18.01
CA ARG A 89 8.70 -18.36 19.06
C ARG A 89 10.20 -18.41 19.36
N TRP A 90 11.03 -18.34 18.31
CA TRP A 90 12.48 -18.24 18.46
C TRP A 90 12.88 -16.96 19.21
N LEU A 91 12.28 -15.84 18.83
CA LEU A 91 12.53 -14.54 19.46
C LEU A 91 12.11 -14.52 20.94
N GLN A 92 11.03 -15.21 21.31
CA GLN A 92 10.60 -15.36 22.70
C GLN A 92 11.56 -16.21 23.53
N SER A 93 12.06 -17.32 22.97
CA SER A 93 12.99 -18.21 23.69
C SER A 93 14.37 -17.60 23.88
N HIS A 94 14.81 -16.71 22.99
CA HIS A 94 16.16 -16.12 23.01
C HIS A 94 16.20 -14.69 23.56
N ARG A 95 15.10 -14.15 24.12
CA ARG A 95 15.05 -12.75 24.64
C ARG A 95 16.17 -12.42 25.61
N ALA A 96 16.38 -13.26 26.61
CA ALA A 96 17.37 -13.01 27.66
C ALA A 96 18.79 -12.96 27.07
N GLN A 97 19.06 -13.79 26.05
CA GLN A 97 20.35 -13.79 25.36
C GLN A 97 20.51 -12.57 24.43
N ILE A 98 19.46 -12.17 23.70
CA ILE A 98 19.50 -10.95 22.86
C ILE A 98 19.81 -9.71 23.69
N VAL A 99 19.14 -9.56 24.85
CA VAL A 99 19.36 -8.43 25.75
C VAL A 99 20.76 -8.48 26.36
N ALA A 100 21.23 -9.65 26.79
CA ALA A 100 22.56 -9.83 27.38
C ALA A 100 23.69 -9.54 26.37
N THR A 101 23.57 -10.04 25.14
CA THR A 101 24.51 -9.73 24.04
C THR A 101 24.50 -8.24 23.71
N GLY A 102 23.33 -7.60 23.70
CA GLY A 102 23.24 -6.15 23.51
C GLY A 102 24.02 -5.38 24.58
N GLN A 103 23.91 -5.80 25.85
CA GLN A 103 24.67 -5.21 26.96
C GLN A 103 26.18 -5.41 26.80
N GLU A 104 26.62 -6.57 26.32
CA GLU A 104 28.03 -6.88 26.11
C GLU A 104 28.64 -6.05 24.96
N PHE A 105 27.92 -5.91 23.84
CA PHE A 105 28.31 -5.03 22.72
C PHE A 105 28.37 -3.55 23.15
N ILE A 106 27.48 -3.10 24.02
CA ILE A 106 27.42 -1.71 24.51
C ILE A 106 28.52 -1.41 25.54
N SER A 107 28.97 -2.39 26.32
CA SER A 107 30.14 -2.16 27.18
C SER A 107 31.42 -1.94 26.36
N SER A 108 31.47 -2.46 25.13
CA SER A 108 32.59 -2.26 24.20
C SER A 108 32.53 -0.96 23.37
N ILE A 109 31.34 -0.38 23.17
CA ILE A 109 31.13 0.88 22.45
C ILE A 109 30.29 1.80 23.34
N TYR A 110 30.91 2.87 23.85
CA TYR A 110 30.34 3.82 24.82
C TYR A 110 29.09 4.57 24.28
N ILE A 111 27.96 3.87 24.16
CA ILE A 111 26.67 4.41 23.72
C ILE A 111 25.87 4.81 24.97
N PRO A 112 25.20 5.99 24.97
CA PRO A 112 24.38 6.43 26.09
C PRO A 112 23.26 5.42 26.42
N GLN A 113 23.15 5.03 27.70
CA GLN A 113 22.13 4.09 28.22
C GLN A 113 20.68 4.46 27.82
N PHE A 114 20.39 5.75 27.59
CA PHE A 114 19.09 6.25 27.14
C PHE A 114 18.62 5.63 25.81
N ILE A 115 19.50 5.40 24.85
CA ILE A 115 19.13 4.81 23.54
C ILE A 115 18.75 3.33 23.71
N PHE A 116 19.39 2.64 24.65
CA PHE A 116 19.11 1.24 24.94
C PHE A 116 17.80 1.06 25.69
N ASP A 117 17.50 1.92 26.66
CA ASP A 117 16.21 1.90 27.34
C ASP A 117 15.06 2.17 26.37
N GLU A 118 15.23 3.12 25.45
CA GLU A 118 14.22 3.39 24.42
C GLU A 118 14.09 2.24 23.41
N LEU A 119 15.20 1.58 23.05
CA LEU A 119 15.21 0.40 22.18
C LEU A 119 14.56 -0.81 22.86
N SER A 120 14.86 -1.05 24.14
CA SER A 120 14.27 -2.13 24.94
C SER A 120 12.76 -1.91 25.13
N ARG A 121 12.34 -0.67 25.43
CA ARG A 121 10.91 -0.30 25.48
C ARG A 121 10.24 -0.41 24.12
N GLY A 122 10.92 -0.02 23.04
CA GLY A 122 10.43 -0.18 21.66
C GLY A 122 10.25 -1.65 21.29
N MET A 123 11.20 -2.50 21.66
CA MET A 123 11.11 -3.96 21.50
C MET A 123 9.98 -4.55 22.36
N ASP A 124 9.85 -4.14 23.61
CA ASP A 124 8.77 -4.59 24.49
C ASP A 124 7.40 -4.13 23.99
N ASN A 125 7.29 -2.94 23.41
CA ASN A 125 6.04 -2.47 22.78
C ASN A 125 5.75 -3.21 21.48
N LEU A 126 6.73 -3.42 20.60
CA LEU A 126 6.54 -4.18 19.35
C LEU A 126 6.21 -5.65 19.63
N MET A 127 6.88 -6.25 20.60
CA MET A 127 6.59 -7.58 21.09
C MET A 127 5.26 -7.62 21.84
N GLY A 128 4.92 -6.58 22.59
CA GLY A 128 3.63 -6.44 23.26
C GLY A 128 2.50 -6.36 22.25
N ILE A 129 2.67 -5.66 21.14
CA ILE A 129 1.74 -5.63 20.00
C ILE A 129 1.71 -7.00 19.31
N GLY A 130 2.85 -7.62 19.02
CA GLY A 130 2.90 -8.93 18.37
C GLY A 130 2.35 -10.08 19.23
N LEU A 131 2.66 -10.10 20.52
CA LEU A 131 2.11 -11.04 21.49
C LEU A 131 0.66 -10.73 21.77
N SER A 132 0.24 -9.49 22.02
CA SER A 132 -1.18 -9.20 22.20
C SER A 132 -1.97 -9.62 20.96
N MET A 133 -1.50 -9.39 19.74
CA MET A 133 -2.14 -9.92 18.52
C MET A 133 -2.21 -11.45 18.44
N LEU A 134 -1.37 -12.17 19.20
CA LEU A 134 -1.33 -13.63 19.25
C LEU A 134 -1.91 -14.27 20.52
N THR A 135 -1.97 -13.54 21.64
CA THR A 135 -2.45 -13.99 22.96
C THR A 135 -3.79 -13.39 23.32
N SER A 136 -4.18 -12.26 22.71
CA SER A 136 -5.58 -11.81 22.64
C SER A 136 -6.41 -12.62 21.63
N LEU A 137 -5.91 -13.78 21.23
CA LEU A 137 -6.61 -14.80 20.49
C LEU A 137 -7.17 -15.85 21.46
N PRO A 138 -8.29 -15.59 22.18
CA PRO A 138 -9.09 -16.70 22.65
C PRO A 138 -9.46 -17.53 21.42
N VAL A 139 -9.37 -18.85 21.54
CA VAL A 139 -9.59 -19.80 20.42
C VAL A 139 -10.95 -19.57 19.73
N PHE A 140 -11.91 -18.92 20.43
CA PHE A 140 -13.18 -18.46 19.89
C PHE A 140 -13.12 -17.20 19.01
N ASP A 141 -12.24 -16.22 19.27
CA ASP A 141 -12.07 -15.02 18.42
C ASP A 141 -11.17 -15.24 17.20
N LEU A 142 -10.36 -16.30 17.21
CA LEU A 142 -9.66 -16.74 16.00
C LEU A 142 -10.64 -17.14 14.91
N GLY A 143 -11.70 -17.87 15.27
CA GLY A 143 -12.73 -18.28 14.33
C GLY A 143 -13.41 -17.07 13.69
N THR A 144 -13.80 -16.07 14.49
CA THR A 144 -14.48 -14.86 14.00
C THR A 144 -13.54 -13.97 13.19
N THR A 145 -12.32 -13.73 13.64
CA THR A 145 -11.32 -12.88 12.94
C THR A 145 -10.87 -13.53 11.63
N LEU A 146 -10.59 -14.84 11.63
CA LEU A 146 -10.26 -15.56 10.41
C LEU A 146 -11.44 -15.61 9.46
N THR A 147 -12.66 -15.81 9.97
CA THR A 147 -13.89 -15.81 9.14
C THR A 147 -14.12 -14.44 8.51
N LEU A 148 -14.02 -13.35 9.28
CA LEU A 148 -14.12 -11.98 8.77
C LEU A 148 -13.00 -11.66 7.78
N GLY A 149 -11.78 -12.12 8.04
CA GLY A 149 -10.65 -11.98 7.11
C GLY A 149 -10.89 -12.72 5.79
N LEU A 150 -11.36 -13.97 5.85
CA LEU A 150 -11.76 -14.77 4.69
C LEU A 150 -12.91 -14.14 3.92
N LEU A 151 -13.90 -13.58 4.62
CA LEU A 151 -15.02 -12.86 4.02
C LEU A 151 -14.54 -11.58 3.31
N ASN A 152 -13.68 -10.79 3.96
CA ASN A 152 -13.04 -9.62 3.36
C ASN A 152 -12.20 -10.00 2.14
N LEU A 153 -11.47 -11.12 2.20
CA LEU A 153 -10.69 -11.64 1.08
C LEU A 153 -11.60 -12.07 -0.09
N LEU A 154 -12.70 -12.77 0.20
CA LEU A 154 -13.70 -13.15 -0.80
C LEU A 154 -14.32 -11.91 -1.46
N ILE A 155 -14.68 -10.90 -0.67
CA ILE A 155 -15.21 -9.62 -1.16
C ILE A 155 -14.18 -8.90 -2.01
N ALA A 156 -12.91 -8.87 -1.60
CA ALA A 156 -11.83 -8.31 -2.40
C ALA A 156 -11.75 -8.95 -3.78
N PHE A 157 -11.94 -10.27 -3.88
CA PHE A 157 -11.97 -10.96 -5.17
C PHE A 157 -13.21 -10.64 -5.99
N CYS A 158 -14.39 -10.59 -5.37
CA CYS A 158 -15.62 -10.18 -6.04
C CYS A 158 -15.47 -8.76 -6.62
N VAL A 159 -15.00 -7.82 -5.81
CA VAL A 159 -14.74 -6.43 -6.21
C VAL A 159 -13.70 -6.39 -7.33
N CYS A 160 -12.57 -7.07 -7.18
CA CYS A 160 -11.53 -7.15 -8.19
C CYS A 160 -12.07 -7.69 -9.53
N TYR A 161 -12.84 -8.77 -9.50
CA TYR A 161 -13.45 -9.37 -10.68
C TYR A 161 -14.36 -8.37 -11.41
N TYR A 162 -15.32 -7.78 -10.69
CA TYR A 162 -16.27 -6.86 -11.28
C TYR A 162 -15.60 -5.58 -11.80
N LEU A 163 -14.61 -5.04 -11.08
CA LEU A 163 -13.85 -3.88 -11.56
C LEU A 163 -12.99 -4.22 -12.79
N LEU A 164 -12.41 -5.42 -12.89
CA LEU A 164 -11.66 -5.83 -14.07
C LEU A 164 -12.57 -6.06 -15.29
N VAL A 165 -13.77 -6.62 -15.09
CA VAL A 165 -14.72 -6.91 -16.18
C VAL A 165 -15.46 -5.64 -16.64
N ASP A 166 -16.07 -4.92 -15.69
CA ASP A 166 -17.01 -3.81 -15.94
C ASP A 166 -16.41 -2.42 -15.64
N GLY A 167 -15.11 -2.33 -15.33
CA GLY A 167 -14.45 -1.06 -14.99
C GLY A 167 -14.71 0.08 -16.00
N ASP A 168 -14.74 -0.22 -17.30
CA ASP A 168 -15.04 0.78 -18.33
C ASP A 168 -16.50 1.26 -18.31
N ARG A 169 -17.43 0.38 -17.94
CA ARG A 169 -18.86 0.74 -17.79
C ARG A 169 -19.06 1.62 -16.55
N LEU A 170 -18.36 1.33 -15.45
CA LEU A 170 -18.35 2.16 -14.24
C LEU A 170 -17.77 3.54 -14.52
N LEU A 171 -16.66 3.61 -15.26
CA LEU A 171 -16.10 4.88 -15.72
C LEU A 171 -17.12 5.62 -16.60
N GLY A 172 -17.71 4.98 -17.61
CA GLY A 172 -18.74 5.58 -18.46
C GLY A 172 -19.93 6.14 -17.66
N ALA A 173 -20.48 5.35 -16.74
CA ALA A 173 -21.57 5.79 -15.87
C ALA A 173 -21.19 6.97 -14.97
N THR A 174 -19.94 7.03 -14.51
CA THR A 174 -19.43 8.16 -13.70
C THR A 174 -19.32 9.43 -14.55
N VAL A 175 -18.85 9.32 -15.79
CA VAL A 175 -18.78 10.44 -16.74
C VAL A 175 -20.18 10.96 -17.09
N ASP A 176 -21.11 10.04 -17.35
CA ASP A 176 -22.50 10.36 -17.67
C ASP A 176 -23.22 11.02 -16.48
N PHE A 177 -22.98 10.52 -15.26
CA PHE A 177 -23.53 11.08 -14.02
C PHE A 177 -23.04 12.50 -13.74
N LEU A 178 -21.74 12.75 -13.95
CA LEU A 178 -21.16 14.09 -13.80
C LEU A 178 -21.57 15.05 -14.95
N ARG A 179 -22.27 14.58 -15.99
CA ARG A 179 -22.63 15.34 -17.20
C ARG A 179 -21.42 16.06 -17.85
N GLN A 180 -20.23 15.50 -17.70
CA GLN A 180 -18.98 16.09 -18.20
C GLN A 180 -18.75 15.72 -19.66
N LYS A 181 -18.31 16.67 -20.48
CA LYS A 181 -17.86 16.38 -21.84
C LYS A 181 -16.44 15.80 -21.80
N LYS A 182 -16.12 14.92 -22.76
CA LYS A 182 -14.74 14.45 -23.00
C LYS A 182 -13.81 15.66 -23.13
N GLY A 183 -12.92 15.84 -22.16
CA GLY A 183 -11.95 16.94 -22.13
C GLY A 183 -12.07 17.87 -20.92
N ASP A 184 -13.11 17.75 -20.10
CA ASP A 184 -13.27 18.57 -18.90
C ASP A 184 -12.18 18.31 -17.85
N PHE A 185 -11.95 19.30 -16.99
CA PHE A 185 -10.94 19.29 -15.93
C PHE A 185 -11.03 18.04 -15.05
N GLU A 186 -12.24 17.58 -14.72
CA GLU A 186 -12.46 16.47 -13.80
C GLU A 186 -12.04 15.14 -14.43
N LEU A 187 -12.28 14.94 -15.72
CA LEU A 187 -11.84 13.73 -16.44
C LEU A 187 -10.31 13.62 -16.47
N ARG A 188 -9.63 14.75 -16.70
CA ARG A 188 -8.16 14.83 -16.66
C ARG A 188 -7.63 14.57 -15.25
N CYS A 189 -8.33 15.06 -14.24
CA CYS A 189 -8.02 14.81 -12.83
C CYS A 189 -8.16 13.32 -12.51
N LEU A 190 -9.28 12.68 -12.86
CA LEU A 190 -9.54 11.26 -12.65
C LEU A 190 -8.48 10.38 -13.32
N GLY A 191 -8.13 10.65 -14.58
CA GLY A 191 -7.07 9.90 -15.27
C GLY A 191 -5.69 10.07 -14.62
N ARG A 192 -5.40 11.25 -14.06
CA ARG A 192 -4.16 11.47 -13.32
C ARG A 192 -4.15 10.77 -11.97
N ILE A 193 -5.27 10.78 -11.25
CA ILE A 193 -5.44 10.06 -9.99
C ILE A 193 -5.28 8.54 -10.22
N ASP A 194 -5.94 7.97 -11.23
CA ASP A 194 -5.81 6.55 -11.61
C ASP A 194 -4.36 6.20 -11.96
N GLY A 195 -3.65 7.08 -12.68
CA GLY A 195 -2.23 6.91 -12.99
C GLY A 195 -1.32 6.94 -11.75
N ILE A 196 -1.60 7.81 -10.77
CA ILE A 196 -0.85 7.88 -9.51
C ILE A 196 -1.13 6.65 -8.66
N LEU A 197 -2.40 6.27 -8.49
CA LEU A 197 -2.81 5.07 -7.74
C LEU A 197 -2.22 3.80 -8.34
N SER A 198 -2.32 3.65 -9.66
CA SER A 198 -1.69 2.56 -10.39
C SER A 198 -0.20 2.54 -10.09
N GLY A 199 0.51 3.66 -10.24
CA GLY A 199 1.94 3.74 -9.97
C GLY A 199 2.33 3.38 -8.53
N ILE A 200 1.55 3.80 -7.53
CA ILE A 200 1.78 3.47 -6.12
C ILE A 200 1.63 1.96 -5.89
N TYR A 201 0.49 1.38 -6.28
CA TYR A 201 0.20 -0.01 -5.98
C TYR A 201 1.01 -0.99 -6.83
N THR A 202 1.10 -0.77 -8.15
CA THR A 202 1.93 -1.62 -9.01
C THR A 202 3.41 -1.44 -8.68
N GLY A 203 3.82 -0.22 -8.32
CA GLY A 203 5.16 0.10 -7.86
C GLY A 203 5.54 -0.66 -6.60
N SER A 204 4.77 -0.53 -5.52
CA SER A 204 5.05 -1.22 -4.26
C SER A 204 5.12 -2.74 -4.43
N ILE A 205 4.21 -3.32 -5.23
CA ILE A 205 4.14 -4.79 -5.37
C ILE A 205 5.20 -5.34 -6.29
N SER A 206 5.54 -4.63 -7.38
CA SER A 206 6.69 -4.99 -8.20
C SER A 206 8.00 -4.88 -7.43
N THR A 207 8.19 -3.84 -6.62
CA THR A 207 9.37 -3.74 -5.74
C THR A 207 9.41 -4.87 -4.72
N ALA A 208 8.27 -5.22 -4.11
CA ALA A 208 8.17 -6.35 -3.18
C ALA A 208 8.55 -7.68 -3.83
N MET A 209 8.14 -7.87 -5.09
CA MET A 209 8.47 -9.07 -5.85
C MET A 209 9.97 -9.16 -6.16
N VAL A 210 10.59 -8.03 -6.52
CA VAL A 210 12.05 -7.97 -6.71
C VAL A 210 12.78 -8.27 -5.39
N TYR A 211 12.34 -7.70 -4.26
CA TYR A 211 12.89 -8.01 -2.95
C TYR A 211 12.84 -9.50 -2.63
N ALA A 212 11.68 -10.12 -2.80
CA ALA A 212 11.50 -11.54 -2.49
C ALA A 212 12.39 -12.42 -3.36
N ILE A 213 12.38 -12.22 -4.68
CA ILE A 213 13.18 -13.01 -5.62
C ILE A 213 14.68 -12.83 -5.34
N ALA A 214 15.13 -11.60 -5.13
CA ALA A 214 16.54 -11.31 -4.91
C ALA A 214 17.01 -11.75 -3.51
N SER A 215 16.11 -11.90 -2.54
CA SER A 215 16.44 -12.42 -1.20
C SER A 215 16.71 -13.93 -1.17
N VAL A 216 16.08 -14.72 -2.05
CA VAL A 216 16.26 -16.19 -2.12
C VAL A 216 17.74 -16.61 -2.24
N PRO A 217 18.55 -16.10 -3.19
CA PRO A 217 19.94 -16.49 -3.29
C PRO A 217 20.77 -16.07 -2.07
N ILE A 218 20.45 -14.95 -1.41
CA ILE A 218 21.11 -14.57 -0.16
C ILE A 218 20.79 -15.60 0.91
N PHE A 219 19.50 -15.92 1.12
CA PHE A 219 19.12 -16.92 2.12
C PHE A 219 19.72 -18.29 1.85
N TYR A 220 19.87 -18.68 0.59
CA TYR A 220 20.52 -19.93 0.22
C TYR A 220 22.04 -19.88 0.48
N LEU A 221 22.71 -18.82 0.07
CA LEU A 221 24.17 -18.65 0.24
C LEU A 221 24.59 -18.67 1.71
N PHE A 222 23.75 -18.11 2.57
CA PHE A 222 24.05 -18.07 4.00
C PHE A 222 23.58 -19.33 4.73
N ASP A 223 22.81 -20.25 4.15
CA ASP A 223 22.18 -21.43 4.79
C ASP A 223 21.02 -21.10 5.75
N ILE A 224 20.19 -20.12 5.42
CA ILE A 224 19.02 -19.76 6.23
C ILE A 224 17.94 -20.84 6.08
N PRO A 225 17.36 -21.33 7.19
CA PRO A 225 16.33 -22.36 7.13
C PRO A 225 15.12 -21.86 6.33
N ARG A 226 14.63 -22.72 5.41
CA ARG A 226 13.45 -22.47 4.56
C ARG A 226 13.53 -21.14 3.81
N PRO A 227 14.49 -20.98 2.88
CA PRO A 227 14.72 -19.72 2.17
C PRO A 227 13.49 -19.21 1.41
N LEU A 228 12.65 -20.12 0.90
CA LEU A 228 11.40 -19.76 0.23
C LEU A 228 10.34 -19.19 1.18
N ALA A 229 10.28 -19.68 2.42
CA ALA A 229 9.36 -19.14 3.42
C ALA A 229 9.83 -17.77 3.92
N MET A 230 11.14 -17.57 4.06
CA MET A 230 11.68 -16.23 4.36
C MET A 230 11.45 -15.24 3.22
N ALA A 231 11.63 -15.67 1.98
CA ALA A 231 11.30 -14.84 0.82
C ALA A 231 9.82 -14.48 0.76
N SER A 232 8.92 -15.36 1.23
CA SER A 232 7.48 -15.08 1.30
C SER A 232 7.16 -14.03 2.37
N ILE A 233 7.83 -14.06 3.53
CA ILE A 233 7.77 -12.98 4.53
C ILE A 233 8.27 -11.67 3.94
N ILE A 234 9.41 -11.68 3.24
CA ILE A 234 9.95 -10.49 2.56
C ILE A 234 8.98 -9.96 1.50
N LEU A 235 8.30 -10.82 0.76
CA LEU A 235 7.32 -10.39 -0.23
C LEU A 235 6.14 -9.64 0.42
N LEU A 236 5.63 -10.17 1.54
CA LEU A 236 4.56 -9.52 2.30
C LEU A 236 5.05 -8.20 2.92
N ALA A 237 6.24 -8.21 3.50
CA ALA A 237 6.88 -7.03 4.08
C ALA A 237 7.23 -5.97 3.02
N GLY A 238 7.58 -6.38 1.81
CA GLY A 238 8.02 -5.54 0.68
C GLY A 238 6.96 -4.59 0.15
N VAL A 239 5.69 -4.83 0.46
CA VAL A 239 4.61 -3.87 0.18
C VAL A 239 4.79 -2.59 1.02
N VAL A 240 5.42 -2.72 2.19
CA VAL A 240 5.73 -1.63 3.11
C VAL A 240 7.22 -1.29 3.02
N PRO A 241 7.62 -0.07 2.61
CA PRO A 241 9.02 0.27 2.34
C PRO A 241 10.01 0.03 3.49
N PHE A 242 9.54 -0.03 4.75
CA PHE A 242 10.40 -0.23 5.93
C PHE A 242 10.40 -1.67 6.47
N LEU A 243 9.35 -2.46 6.24
CA LEU A 243 9.23 -3.77 6.89
C LEU A 243 10.25 -4.78 6.36
N THR A 244 10.75 -4.61 5.13
CA THR A 244 11.82 -5.46 4.58
C THR A 244 13.09 -5.38 5.40
N TRP A 245 13.48 -4.17 5.82
CA TRP A 245 14.65 -3.96 6.66
C TRP A 245 14.51 -4.65 8.02
N LEU A 246 13.30 -4.60 8.60
CA LEU A 246 13.01 -5.26 9.87
C LEU A 246 13.19 -6.78 9.77
N VAL A 247 12.71 -7.41 8.69
CA VAL A 247 12.85 -8.86 8.47
C VAL A 247 14.33 -9.26 8.35
N PHE A 248 15.12 -8.53 7.57
CA PHE A 248 16.56 -8.78 7.46
C PHE A 248 17.30 -8.56 8.77
N LEU A 249 16.96 -7.52 9.52
CA LEU A 249 17.54 -7.25 10.83
C LEU A 249 17.27 -8.37 11.83
N LEU A 250 16.02 -8.82 11.94
CA LEU A 250 15.66 -9.94 12.83
C LEU A 250 16.41 -11.22 12.45
N THR A 251 16.55 -11.49 11.15
CA THR A 251 17.28 -12.65 10.63
C THR A 251 18.79 -12.54 10.89
N ALA A 252 19.36 -11.34 10.84
CA ALA A 252 20.77 -11.10 11.18
C ALA A 252 21.02 -11.31 12.68
N ILE A 253 20.09 -10.89 13.54
CA ILE A 253 20.18 -11.12 14.99
C ILE A 253 20.11 -12.62 15.29
N SER A 254 19.21 -13.38 14.64
CA SER A 254 19.18 -14.83 14.84
C SER A 254 20.49 -15.50 14.44
N ARG A 255 21.11 -15.01 13.37
CA ARG A 255 22.43 -15.48 12.96
C ARG A 255 23.56 -15.15 13.91
N TYR A 256 23.52 -13.96 14.50
CA TYR A 256 24.51 -13.58 15.50
C TYR A 256 24.55 -14.60 16.65
N ILE A 257 23.39 -15.05 17.11
CA ILE A 257 23.28 -15.98 18.24
C ILE A 257 23.72 -17.39 17.84
N GLU A 258 23.37 -17.84 16.64
CA GLU A 258 23.64 -19.22 16.20
C GLU A 258 25.09 -19.44 15.74
N MET A 259 25.68 -18.47 15.04
CA MET A 259 26.94 -18.64 14.30
C MET A 259 28.00 -17.58 14.63
N GLY A 260 27.65 -16.57 15.43
CA GLY A 260 28.57 -15.55 15.93
C GLY A 260 28.62 -14.25 15.10
N PRO A 261 29.46 -13.28 15.53
CA PRO A 261 29.44 -11.90 15.03
C PRO A 261 29.82 -11.76 13.56
N MET A 262 30.79 -12.54 13.08
CA MET A 262 31.35 -12.37 11.74
C MET A 262 30.33 -12.77 10.67
N GLU A 263 29.67 -13.91 10.81
CA GLU A 263 28.67 -14.37 9.85
C GLU A 263 27.44 -13.45 9.83
N ALA A 264 26.99 -12.99 11.00
CA ALA A 264 25.89 -12.04 11.10
C ALA A 264 26.21 -10.70 10.42
N ALA A 265 27.43 -10.19 10.60
CA ALA A 265 27.86 -8.94 9.97
C ALA A 265 27.93 -9.07 8.44
N VAL A 266 28.47 -10.17 7.92
CA VAL A 266 28.55 -10.42 6.47
C VAL A 266 27.16 -10.59 5.86
N PHE A 267 26.26 -11.33 6.53
CA PHE A 267 24.86 -11.45 6.11
C PHE A 267 24.15 -10.09 6.10
N PHE A 268 24.26 -9.32 7.19
CA PHE A 268 23.62 -8.02 7.30
C PHE A 268 24.14 -7.03 6.26
N PHE A 269 25.44 -7.05 5.97
CA PHE A 269 26.03 -6.25 4.91
C PHE A 269 25.48 -6.65 3.53
N ALA A 270 25.46 -7.95 3.20
CA ALA A 270 24.91 -8.44 1.94
C ALA A 270 23.43 -8.08 1.77
N ALA A 271 22.62 -8.26 2.82
CA ALA A 271 21.23 -7.86 2.86
C ALA A 271 21.05 -6.34 2.69
N SER A 272 21.87 -5.54 3.36
CA SER A 272 21.85 -4.07 3.26
C SER A 272 22.17 -3.59 1.85
N VAL A 273 23.16 -4.20 1.20
CA VAL A 273 23.52 -3.90 -0.20
C VAL A 273 22.36 -4.23 -1.13
N LEU A 274 21.70 -5.38 -0.93
CA LEU A 274 20.51 -5.74 -1.69
C LEU A 274 19.38 -4.73 -1.51
N VAL A 275 19.10 -4.33 -0.26
CA VAL A 275 18.04 -3.34 -0.01
C VAL A 275 18.37 -1.99 -0.63
N ALA A 276 19.62 -1.52 -0.47
CA ALA A 276 20.07 -0.29 -1.12
C ALA A 276 19.97 -0.38 -2.65
N ALA A 277 20.33 -1.50 -3.27
CA ALA A 277 20.24 -1.69 -4.71
C ALA A 277 18.79 -1.62 -5.19
N VAL A 278 17.84 -2.27 -4.50
CA VAL A 278 16.43 -2.24 -4.88
C VAL A 278 15.83 -0.84 -4.66
N GLU A 279 16.08 -0.19 -3.51
CA GLU A 279 15.56 1.16 -3.24
C GLU A 279 16.15 2.22 -4.18
N LEU A 280 17.42 2.13 -4.55
CA LEU A 280 18.10 3.15 -5.36
C LEU A 280 17.93 2.94 -6.88
N VAL A 281 17.69 1.71 -7.34
CA VAL A 281 17.59 1.40 -8.77
C VAL A 281 16.14 1.13 -9.17
N VAL A 282 15.51 0.17 -8.49
CA VAL A 282 14.20 -0.37 -8.91
C VAL A 282 13.10 0.63 -8.61
N ARG A 283 13.12 1.24 -7.43
CA ARG A 283 12.06 2.18 -7.00
C ARG A 283 12.01 3.45 -7.85
N PRO A 284 13.13 4.10 -8.22
CA PRO A 284 13.12 5.23 -9.17
C PRO A 284 12.65 4.82 -10.56
N TYR A 285 13.12 3.68 -11.06
CA TYR A 285 12.77 3.23 -12.40
C TYR A 285 11.28 2.91 -12.55
N ILE A 286 10.67 2.30 -11.53
CA ILE A 286 9.26 1.86 -11.58
C ILE A 286 8.30 2.94 -11.07
N VAL A 287 8.64 3.66 -9.99
CA VAL A 287 7.70 4.54 -9.25
C VAL A 287 7.84 6.01 -9.63
N TYR A 288 9.06 6.51 -9.84
CA TYR A 288 9.29 7.96 -10.00
C TYR A 288 8.90 8.53 -11.38
N ALA A 289 8.53 7.68 -12.35
CA ALA A 289 8.12 8.15 -13.66
C ALA A 289 6.78 8.94 -13.68
N ARG A 290 6.01 8.97 -12.57
CA ARG A 290 4.62 9.47 -12.59
C ARG A 290 4.21 10.41 -11.45
N SER A 291 4.98 10.60 -10.38
CA SER A 291 4.53 11.45 -9.25
C SER A 291 5.67 12.01 -8.40
N SER A 292 5.74 13.34 -8.29
CA SER A 292 6.70 14.08 -7.47
C SER A 292 6.25 14.21 -6.00
N ILE A 293 5.87 13.08 -5.36
CA ILE A 293 5.52 13.09 -3.93
C ILE A 293 6.78 12.73 -3.13
N HIS A 294 7.05 13.50 -2.07
CA HIS A 294 8.18 13.26 -1.19
C HIS A 294 8.04 11.88 -0.51
N PRO A 295 9.04 10.98 -0.56
CA PRO A 295 8.94 9.62 -0.01
C PRO A 295 8.52 9.55 1.45
N MET A 296 8.97 10.49 2.28
CA MET A 296 8.55 10.61 3.68
C MET A 296 7.03 10.74 3.86
N LEU A 297 6.33 11.47 2.97
CA LEU A 297 4.88 11.60 3.05
C LEU A 297 4.17 10.29 2.70
N VAL A 298 4.71 9.56 1.71
CA VAL A 298 4.19 8.23 1.35
C VAL A 298 4.39 7.26 2.51
N LEU A 299 5.56 7.26 3.13
CA LEU A 299 5.85 6.46 4.32
C LEU A 299 4.89 6.78 5.47
N LEU A 300 4.73 8.07 5.80
CA LEU A 300 3.84 8.51 6.86
C LEU A 300 2.38 8.17 6.57
N ALA A 301 1.95 8.22 5.31
CA ALA A 301 0.61 7.81 4.90
C ALA A 301 0.40 6.30 5.11
N PHE A 302 1.36 5.45 4.73
CA PHE A 302 1.29 4.01 4.97
C PHE A 302 1.27 3.68 6.47
N LEU A 303 2.18 4.25 7.26
CA LEU A 303 2.26 3.99 8.71
C LEU A 303 1.05 4.55 9.46
N GLY A 304 0.74 5.84 9.25
CA GLY A 304 -0.38 6.51 9.91
C GLY A 304 -1.73 5.93 9.50
N GLY A 305 -1.89 5.61 8.21
CA GLY A 305 -3.07 4.92 7.71
C GLY A 305 -3.24 3.53 8.31
N GLY A 306 -2.16 2.73 8.36
CA GLY A 306 -2.18 1.41 8.98
C GLY A 306 -2.52 1.45 10.48
N LEU A 307 -2.00 2.44 11.21
CA LEU A 307 -2.24 2.59 12.64
C LEU A 307 -3.69 3.00 12.97
N VAL A 308 -4.28 3.89 12.18
CA VAL A 308 -5.64 4.40 12.42
C VAL A 308 -6.72 3.47 11.84
N GLY A 309 -6.49 2.95 10.64
CA GLY A 309 -7.52 2.25 9.86
C GLY A 309 -7.17 0.82 9.47
N GLY A 310 -6.13 0.21 10.05
CA GLY A 310 -5.74 -1.16 9.73
C GLY A 310 -5.40 -1.35 8.25
N VAL A 311 -5.87 -2.45 7.65
CA VAL A 311 -5.60 -2.76 6.23
C VAL A 311 -6.25 -1.73 5.30
N PHE A 312 -7.49 -1.35 5.57
CA PHE A 312 -8.19 -0.28 4.88
C PHE A 312 -7.40 1.02 4.87
N GLY A 313 -7.01 1.50 6.06
CA GLY A 313 -6.27 2.74 6.19
C GLY A 313 -4.87 2.69 5.57
N PHE A 314 -4.20 1.53 5.64
CA PHE A 314 -2.89 1.31 5.05
C PHE A 314 -2.86 1.56 3.54
N PHE A 315 -3.86 1.07 2.80
CA PHE A 315 -3.95 1.31 1.35
C PHE A 315 -4.65 2.63 1.01
N LEU A 316 -5.67 3.01 1.77
CA LEU A 316 -6.45 4.21 1.49
C LEU A 316 -5.67 5.50 1.75
N ALA A 317 -4.84 5.59 2.78
CA ALA A 317 -4.12 6.83 3.10
C ALA A 317 -3.13 7.26 1.99
N PRO A 318 -2.28 6.39 1.43
CA PRO A 318 -1.47 6.72 0.25
C PRO A 318 -2.32 7.07 -0.97
N ALA A 319 -3.48 6.44 -1.14
CA ALA A 319 -4.42 6.78 -2.21
C ALA A 319 -5.00 8.19 -2.06
N MET A 320 -5.38 8.58 -0.84
CA MET A 320 -5.85 9.94 -0.54
C MET A 320 -4.73 10.96 -0.76
N LEU A 321 -3.51 10.67 -0.31
CA LEU A 321 -2.35 11.52 -0.55
C LEU A 321 -2.06 11.68 -2.05
N GLY A 322 -2.11 10.59 -2.80
CA GLY A 322 -1.97 10.57 -4.25
C GLY A 322 -3.04 11.40 -4.94
N THR A 323 -4.28 11.33 -4.46
CA THR A 323 -5.42 12.10 -4.96
C THR A 323 -5.23 13.59 -4.72
N ILE A 324 -4.90 13.98 -3.48
CA ILE A 324 -4.62 15.39 -3.11
C ILE A 324 -3.48 15.95 -3.95
N SER A 325 -2.39 15.19 -4.07
CA SER A 325 -1.23 15.56 -4.90
C SER A 325 -1.61 15.70 -6.38
N GLY A 326 -2.42 14.79 -6.91
CA GLY A 326 -2.91 14.82 -8.29
C GLY A 326 -3.75 16.08 -8.57
N ILE A 327 -4.68 16.40 -7.67
CA ILE A 327 -5.50 17.63 -7.74
C ILE A 327 -4.61 18.87 -7.67
N TYR A 328 -3.67 18.92 -6.71
CA TYR A 328 -2.76 20.05 -6.56
C TYR A 328 -1.90 20.29 -7.80
N GLN A 329 -1.33 19.23 -8.38
CA GLN A 329 -0.54 19.30 -9.61
C GLN A 329 -1.39 19.76 -10.79
N MET A 330 -2.65 19.32 -10.87
CA MET A 330 -3.56 19.75 -11.92
C MET A 330 -3.88 21.25 -11.82
N ILE A 331 -4.25 21.74 -10.63
CA ILE A 331 -4.50 23.17 -10.37
C ILE A 331 -3.26 24.01 -10.71
N LYS A 332 -2.07 23.57 -10.26
CA LYS A 332 -0.80 24.25 -10.58
C LYS A 332 -0.53 24.32 -12.08
N SER A 333 -0.85 23.24 -12.82
CA SER A 333 -0.65 23.19 -14.27
C SER A 333 -1.54 24.19 -15.02
N GLU A 334 -2.80 24.36 -14.62
CA GLU A 334 -3.70 25.34 -15.24
C GLU A 334 -3.31 26.78 -14.90
N LEU A 335 -2.95 27.07 -13.64
CA LEU A 335 -2.48 28.40 -13.24
C LEU A 335 -1.24 28.83 -14.04
N THR A 336 -0.35 27.88 -14.35
CA THR A 336 0.85 28.15 -15.15
C THR A 336 0.50 28.35 -16.63
N GLY A 337 -0.47 27.60 -17.17
CA GLY A 337 -1.01 27.78 -18.52
C GLY A 337 -1.64 29.16 -18.73
N ILE A 338 -2.46 29.61 -17.79
CA ILE A 338 -3.09 30.95 -17.83
C ILE A 338 -2.03 32.05 -17.82
N LYS A 339 -1.00 31.94 -16.98
CA LYS A 339 0.11 32.92 -16.95
C LYS A 339 0.87 32.99 -18.27
N ARG A 340 1.08 31.85 -18.96
CA ARG A 340 1.73 31.83 -20.29
C ARG A 340 0.84 32.44 -21.38
N GLY A 341 -0.46 32.14 -21.38
CA GLY A 341 -1.40 32.74 -22.34
C GLY A 341 -1.42 34.27 -22.25
N HIS A 342 -1.48 34.80 -21.02
CA HIS A 342 -1.48 36.25 -20.78
C HIS A 342 -0.14 36.93 -21.14
N GLN A 343 0.97 36.18 -21.13
CA GLN A 343 2.28 36.67 -21.57
C GLN A 343 2.37 36.72 -23.10
N LEU A 344 1.85 35.71 -23.80
CA LEU A 344 1.82 35.66 -25.27
C LEU A 344 0.92 36.76 -25.84
N GLU A 345 -0.27 36.96 -25.27
CA GLU A 345 -1.19 38.02 -25.70
C GLU A 345 -0.59 39.43 -25.54
N LYS A 346 0.20 39.65 -24.47
CA LYS A 346 0.94 40.91 -24.29
C LYS A 346 2.06 41.10 -25.31
N VAL A 347 2.74 40.02 -25.70
CA VAL A 347 3.80 40.07 -26.71
C VAL A 347 3.21 40.32 -28.10
N ASP A 348 2.10 39.66 -28.44
CA ASP A 348 1.40 39.84 -29.71
C ASP A 348 0.79 41.25 -29.83
N ALA A 349 0.22 41.77 -28.73
CA ALA A 349 -0.26 43.15 -28.67
C ALA A 349 0.87 44.17 -28.85
N PHE A 350 2.04 43.93 -28.25
CA PHE A 350 3.23 44.78 -28.46
C PHE A 350 3.73 44.71 -29.91
N ALA A 351 3.77 43.53 -30.52
CA ALA A 351 4.17 43.36 -31.91
C ALA A 351 3.20 44.01 -32.90
N ALA A 352 1.89 44.01 -32.60
CA ALA A 352 0.88 44.69 -33.41
C ALA A 352 0.99 46.22 -33.36
N ILE A 353 1.39 46.78 -32.20
CA ILE A 353 1.64 48.23 -32.05
C ILE A 353 2.91 48.66 -32.79
N GLN A 354 3.89 47.77 -32.94
CA GLN A 354 5.18 48.09 -33.57
C GLN A 354 5.15 48.00 -35.10
N ASN A 355 4.14 47.34 -35.68
CA ASN A 355 3.93 47.16 -37.12
C ASN A 355 2.90 48.14 -37.73
N ASN A 356 2.43 49.11 -36.95
CA ASN A 356 1.51 50.16 -37.37
C ASN A 356 2.12 51.52 -37.02
#